data_AF-A0A349TEV4-F1
#
_entry.id   AF-A0A349TEV4-F1
#
_cell.length_a   1.000
_cell.length_b   1.000
_cell.length_c   1.000
_cell.angle_alpha   90.00
_cell.angle_beta   90.00
_cell.angle_gamma   90.00
#
_symmetry.space_group_name_H-M   'P 1'
#
loop_
_entity.id
_entity.type
_entity.pdbx_description
1 polymer ?
#
loop_
_entity_poly.entity_id
_entity_poly.type
_entity_poly.pdbx_seq_one_letter_code
_entity_poly.pdbx_strand_id
1 'polypeptide(L)'
;SRHIAERRVRLGLLLSEIGQANGVEVSGQEMSMLIQQAAQQYREEDRERFVEYVRNDPMAAAQLRAPLYEDKVVDFLFDKAEVTEREVTQEELEAAIEAEEEAEAKPAPKKKAAAKKEAPANKAPAKKAAAKKAPAKKDAKPAAKKAPAKKAAAKKAPAKKPAANKAPAKKAAAKK
;
A
#
# COMPACT_ATOMS: atom_id res chain seq x y z
N SER A 1 19.22 -15.10 15.55
CA SER A 1 19.49 -13.65 15.41
C SER A 1 19.91 -13.20 14.00
N ARG A 2 20.85 -13.85 13.27
CA ARG A 2 21.20 -13.39 11.89
C ARG A 2 20.08 -13.60 10.86
N HIS A 3 19.47 -14.79 10.80
CA HIS A 3 18.42 -15.12 9.82
C HIS A 3 17.20 -14.18 9.90
N ILE A 4 16.75 -13.87 11.11
CA ILE A 4 15.62 -12.95 11.37
C ILE A 4 15.93 -11.53 10.85
N ALA A 5 17.16 -11.04 11.07
CA ALA A 5 17.60 -9.76 10.55
C ALA A 5 17.63 -9.74 9.01
N GLU A 6 18.18 -10.79 8.37
CA GLU A 6 18.17 -10.92 6.91
C GLU A 6 16.74 -10.97 6.33
N ARG A 7 15.80 -11.67 6.99
CA ARG A 7 14.39 -11.72 6.57
C ARG A 7 13.72 -10.34 6.68
N ARG A 8 13.88 -9.63 7.80
CA ARG A 8 13.31 -8.28 7.99
C ARG A 8 13.85 -7.28 6.96
N VAL A 9 15.17 -7.27 6.72
CA VAL A 9 15.78 -6.38 5.71
C VAL A 9 15.27 -6.72 4.30
N ARG A 10 15.16 -8.00 3.94
CA ARG A 10 14.62 -8.40 2.63
C ARG A 10 13.15 -8.01 2.46
N LEU A 11 12.32 -8.18 3.49
CA LEU A 11 10.91 -7.78 3.47
C LEU A 11 10.74 -6.27 3.31
N GLY A 12 11.45 -5.46 4.13
CA GLY A 12 11.37 -4.01 4.03
C GLY A 12 11.82 -3.48 2.66
N LEU A 13 12.88 -4.05 2.08
CA LEU A 13 13.31 -3.72 0.71
C LEU A 13 12.29 -4.13 -0.35
N LEU A 14 11.68 -5.33 -0.22
CA LEU A 14 10.67 -5.82 -1.15
C LEU A 14 9.40 -4.95 -1.13
N LEU A 15 8.89 -4.61 0.06
CA LEU A 15 7.74 -3.72 0.21
C LEU A 15 8.05 -2.31 -0.30
N SER A 16 9.25 -1.79 -0.03
CA SER A 16 9.72 -0.50 -0.56
C SER A 16 9.66 -0.47 -2.09
N GLU A 17 10.27 -1.46 -2.75
CA GLU A 17 10.33 -1.57 -4.22
C GLU A 17 8.92 -1.72 -4.82
N ILE A 18 8.06 -2.57 -4.23
CA ILE A 18 6.68 -2.76 -4.71
C ILE A 18 5.89 -1.46 -4.61
N GLY A 19 5.95 -0.75 -3.48
CA GLY A 19 5.24 0.52 -3.30
C GLY A 19 5.74 1.59 -4.28
N GLN A 20 7.07 1.73 -4.45
CA GLN A 20 7.66 2.68 -5.40
C GLN A 20 7.27 2.38 -6.84
N ALA A 21 7.38 1.11 -7.27
CA ALA A 21 7.05 0.70 -8.63
C ALA A 21 5.55 0.85 -8.98
N ASN A 22 4.68 0.95 -7.97
CA ASN A 22 3.23 1.12 -8.15
C ASN A 22 2.71 2.52 -7.74
N GLY A 23 3.59 3.45 -7.34
CA GLY A 23 3.21 4.80 -6.96
C GLY A 23 2.38 4.88 -5.66
N VAL A 24 2.57 3.94 -4.74
CA VAL A 24 1.99 4.01 -3.39
C VAL A 24 2.72 5.12 -2.63
N GLU A 25 1.98 6.11 -2.13
CA GLU A 25 2.53 7.23 -1.36
C GLU A 25 1.68 7.50 -0.11
N VAL A 26 2.33 8.01 0.95
CA VAL A 26 1.63 8.58 2.13
C VAL A 26 1.43 10.07 1.89
N SER A 27 0.17 10.48 1.79
CA SER A 27 -0.23 11.87 1.55
C SER A 27 0.08 12.77 2.75
N GLY A 28 0.16 14.09 2.49
CA GLY A 28 0.32 15.08 3.55
C GLY A 28 -0.83 15.11 4.56
N GLN A 29 -2.04 14.66 4.18
CA GLN A 29 -3.18 14.56 5.08
C GLN A 29 -3.04 13.36 6.04
N GLU A 30 -2.72 12.19 5.51
CA GLU A 30 -2.42 10.98 6.30
C GLU A 30 -1.25 11.23 7.26
N MET A 31 -0.17 11.84 6.77
CA MET A 31 0.97 12.22 7.60
C MET A 31 0.56 13.21 8.71
N SER A 32 -0.28 14.20 8.42
CA SER A 32 -0.77 15.15 9.41
C SER A 32 -1.62 14.46 10.48
N MET A 33 -2.48 13.51 10.09
CA MET A 33 -3.32 12.76 11.01
C MET A 33 -2.49 11.83 11.91
N LEU A 34 -1.50 11.14 11.32
CA LEU A 34 -0.57 10.27 12.05
C LEU A 34 0.27 11.06 13.07
N ILE A 35 0.73 12.26 12.72
CA ILE A 35 1.44 13.17 13.64
C ILE A 35 0.54 13.56 14.82
N GLN A 36 -0.74 13.89 14.57
CA GLN A 36 -1.68 14.23 15.65
C GLN A 36 -1.97 13.02 16.56
N GLN A 37 -2.12 11.82 15.99
CA GLN A 37 -2.30 10.59 16.75
C GLN A 37 -1.08 10.26 17.62
N ALA A 38 0.13 10.34 17.06
CA ALA A 38 1.37 10.13 17.82
C ALA A 38 1.54 11.20 18.92
N ALA A 39 1.16 12.45 18.66
CA ALA A 39 1.19 13.53 19.65
C ALA A 39 0.27 13.24 20.87
N GLN A 40 -0.82 12.49 20.72
CA GLN A 40 -1.70 12.13 21.86
C GLN A 40 -1.01 11.26 22.91
N GLN A 41 0.08 10.56 22.56
CA GLN A 41 0.89 9.77 23.50
C GLN A 41 1.72 10.66 24.45
N TYR A 42 1.85 11.95 24.14
CA TYR A 42 2.58 12.93 24.94
C TYR A 42 1.63 13.75 25.84
N ARG A 43 2.21 14.29 26.91
CA ARG A 43 1.56 15.27 27.81
C ARG A 43 1.17 16.52 27.02
N GLU A 44 0.13 17.22 27.46
CA GLU A 44 -0.47 18.33 26.70
C GLU A 44 0.54 19.43 26.37
N GLU A 45 1.47 19.70 27.30
CA GLU A 45 2.53 20.70 27.17
C GLU A 45 3.61 20.32 26.13
N ASP A 46 3.78 19.02 25.85
CA ASP A 46 4.79 18.49 24.93
C ASP A 46 4.24 18.16 23.54
N ARG A 47 2.91 18.14 23.35
CA ARG A 47 2.28 17.78 22.06
C ARG A 47 2.71 18.70 20.93
N GLU A 48 2.65 20.01 21.14
CA GLU A 48 3.02 21.01 20.13
C GLU A 48 4.51 20.89 19.76
N ARG A 49 5.38 20.73 20.76
CA ARG A 49 6.82 20.50 20.57
C ARG A 49 7.11 19.26 19.74
N PHE A 50 6.38 18.16 19.96
CA PHE A 50 6.49 16.95 19.16
C PHE A 50 6.05 17.18 17.69
N VAL A 51 4.92 17.87 17.48
CA VAL A 51 4.42 18.21 16.14
C VAL A 51 5.42 19.08 15.37
N GLU A 52 6.02 20.07 16.02
CA GLU A 52 7.07 20.91 15.45
C GLU A 52 8.35 20.12 15.15
N TYR A 53 8.79 19.27 16.09
CA TYR A 53 9.95 18.40 15.89
C TYR A 53 9.80 17.54 14.63
N VAL A 54 8.68 16.83 14.47
CA VAL A 54 8.43 15.97 13.30
C VAL A 54 8.34 16.77 11.99
N ARG A 55 7.79 18.00 12.03
CA ARG A 55 7.72 18.86 10.84
C ARG A 55 9.09 19.38 10.40
N ASN A 56 9.99 19.63 11.36
CA ASN A 56 11.31 20.22 11.11
C ASN A 56 12.40 19.16 10.87
N ASP A 57 12.20 17.93 11.32
CA ASP A 57 13.13 16.79 11.14
C ASP A 57 12.59 15.79 10.09
N PRO A 58 13.16 15.77 8.87
CA PRO A 58 12.76 14.81 7.83
C PRO A 58 12.96 13.34 8.21
N MET A 59 13.91 13.03 9.10
CA MET A 59 14.12 11.65 9.58
C MET A 59 13.04 11.24 10.57
N ALA A 60 12.63 12.12 11.47
CA ALA A 60 11.48 11.87 12.36
C ALA A 60 10.18 11.67 11.56
N ALA A 61 9.96 12.49 10.53
CA ALA A 61 8.85 12.31 9.60
C ALA A 61 8.93 10.98 8.84
N ALA A 62 10.11 10.57 8.38
CA ALA A 62 10.30 9.28 7.71
C ALA A 62 10.04 8.08 8.64
N GLN A 63 10.48 8.16 9.90
CA GLN A 63 10.28 7.10 10.89
C GLN A 63 8.82 6.88 11.25
N LEU A 64 8.02 7.96 11.35
CA LEU A 64 6.57 7.85 11.49
C LEU A 64 5.90 7.36 10.21
N ARG A 65 6.35 7.80 9.03
CA ARG A 65 5.78 7.39 7.74
C ARG A 65 5.96 5.89 7.47
N ALA A 66 7.08 5.29 7.86
CA ALA A 66 7.46 3.94 7.43
C ALA A 66 6.40 2.85 7.73
N PRO A 67 5.88 2.69 8.96
CA PRO A 67 4.81 1.72 9.23
C PRO A 67 3.56 1.93 8.37
N LEU A 68 3.06 3.17 8.29
CA LEU A 68 1.87 3.50 7.48
C LEU A 68 2.09 3.28 5.97
N TYR A 69 3.31 3.47 5.49
CA TYR A 69 3.67 3.14 4.11
C TYR A 69 3.66 1.62 3.88
N GLU A 70 4.24 0.85 4.80
CA GLU A 70 4.22 -0.62 4.75
C GLU A 70 2.78 -1.15 4.75
N ASP A 71 1.92 -0.66 5.64
CA ASP A 71 0.49 -1.01 5.70
C ASP A 71 -0.20 -0.74 4.35
N LYS A 72 -0.03 0.45 3.76
CA LYS A 72 -0.63 0.80 2.46
C LYS A 72 -0.10 -0.04 1.30
N VAL A 73 1.14 -0.52 1.35
CA VAL A 73 1.68 -1.47 0.35
C VAL A 73 1.07 -2.86 0.53
N VAL A 74 0.80 -3.28 1.77
CA VAL A 74 0.12 -4.54 2.08
C VAL A 74 -1.35 -4.50 1.64
N ASP A 75 -2.08 -3.42 1.93
CA ASP A 75 -3.46 -3.22 1.45
C ASP A 75 -3.52 -3.29 -0.09
N PHE A 76 -2.59 -2.61 -0.76
CA PHE A 76 -2.45 -2.65 -2.22
C PHE A 76 -2.12 -4.05 -2.78
N LEU A 77 -1.42 -4.89 -2.01
CA LEU A 77 -1.20 -6.29 -2.37
C LEU A 77 -2.47 -7.11 -2.20
N PHE A 78 -3.28 -6.87 -1.16
CA PHE A 78 -4.59 -7.53 -0.99
C PHE A 78 -5.58 -7.14 -2.09
N ASP A 79 -5.63 -5.87 -2.51
CA ASP A 79 -6.43 -5.41 -3.66
C ASP A 79 -6.11 -6.13 -4.98
N LYS A 80 -4.92 -6.74 -5.08
CA LYS A 80 -4.43 -7.50 -6.24
C LYS A 80 -4.40 -9.01 -6.03
N ALA A 81 -4.61 -9.50 -4.82
CA ALA A 81 -4.51 -10.91 -4.47
C ALA A 81 -5.84 -11.65 -4.66
N GLU A 82 -5.76 -12.94 -4.98
CA GLU A 82 -6.91 -13.83 -4.83
C GLU A 82 -6.98 -14.26 -3.36
N VAL A 83 -7.98 -13.74 -2.63
CA VAL A 83 -8.20 -14.06 -1.21
C VAL A 83 -9.28 -15.13 -1.10
N THR A 84 -8.97 -16.24 -0.42
CA THR A 84 -9.88 -17.36 -0.20
C THR A 84 -10.11 -17.59 1.28
N GLU A 85 -11.37 -17.72 1.69
CA GLU A 85 -11.74 -18.05 3.06
C GLU A 85 -11.69 -19.57 3.31
N ARG A 86 -11.26 -19.96 4.51
CA ARG A 86 -11.28 -21.36 4.98
C ARG A 86 -11.71 -21.39 6.45
N GLU A 87 -12.73 -22.18 6.75
CA GLU A 87 -13.07 -22.54 8.13
C GLU A 87 -12.00 -23.51 8.70
N VAL A 88 -11.52 -23.20 9.89
CA VAL A 88 -10.56 -24.00 10.68
C VAL A 88 -11.02 -24.05 12.13
N THR A 89 -10.68 -25.12 12.85
CA THR A 89 -10.93 -25.16 14.30
C THR A 89 -9.84 -24.38 15.06
N GLN A 90 -10.12 -24.01 16.31
CA GLN A 90 -9.11 -23.39 17.18
C GLN A 90 -7.89 -24.32 17.37
N GLU A 91 -8.12 -25.61 17.61
CA GLU A 91 -7.07 -26.61 17.79
C GLU A 91 -6.17 -26.74 16.53
N GLU A 92 -6.77 -26.70 15.33
CA GLU A 92 -6.01 -26.71 14.07
C GLU A 92 -5.18 -25.45 13.87
N LEU A 93 -5.70 -24.28 14.26
CA LEU A 93 -5.01 -23.00 14.16
C LEU A 93 -3.84 -22.91 15.14
N GLU A 94 -4.05 -23.32 16.40
CA GLU A 94 -3.01 -23.37 17.43
C GLU A 94 -1.88 -24.33 17.01
N ALA A 95 -2.22 -25.54 16.58
CA ALA A 95 -1.23 -26.52 16.10
C ALA A 95 -0.45 -26.03 14.87
N ALA A 96 -1.06 -25.23 13.98
CA ALA A 96 -0.36 -24.62 12.86
C ALA A 96 0.64 -23.55 13.30
N ILE A 97 0.26 -22.69 14.25
CA ILE A 97 1.12 -21.62 14.79
C ILE A 97 2.32 -22.22 15.54
N GLU A 98 2.10 -23.21 16.41
CA GLU A 98 3.18 -23.90 17.13
C GLU A 98 4.18 -24.58 16.17
N ALA A 99 3.68 -25.19 15.09
CA ALA A 99 4.52 -25.81 14.07
C ALA A 99 5.34 -24.78 13.27
N GLU A 100 4.79 -23.60 12.96
CA GLU A 100 5.54 -22.51 12.32
C GLU A 100 6.59 -21.90 13.27
N GLU A 101 6.27 -21.69 14.55
CA GLU A 101 7.23 -21.16 15.52
C GLU A 101 8.39 -22.14 15.78
N GLU A 102 8.12 -23.45 15.86
CA GLU A 102 9.17 -24.48 15.90
C GLU A 102 10.05 -24.47 14.63
N ALA A 103 9.46 -24.25 13.46
CA ALA A 103 10.17 -24.20 12.18
C ALA A 103 11.05 -22.94 12.06
N GLU A 104 10.66 -21.82 12.65
CA GLU A 104 11.48 -20.60 12.72
C GLU A 104 12.56 -20.67 13.81
N ALA A 105 12.31 -21.40 14.90
CA ALA A 105 13.27 -21.59 16.00
C ALA A 105 14.42 -22.55 15.65
N LYS A 106 14.18 -23.57 14.81
CA LYS A 106 15.19 -24.59 14.43
C LYS A 106 16.05 -24.11 13.25
N PRO A 107 17.38 -23.91 13.40
CA PRO A 107 18.23 -23.51 12.27
C PRO A 107 18.25 -24.59 11.20
N ALA A 108 17.90 -24.23 9.96
CA ALA A 108 17.70 -25.15 8.86
C ALA A 108 18.86 -26.18 8.72
N PRO A 109 18.57 -27.49 8.74
CA PRO A 109 19.60 -28.52 8.65
C PRO A 109 20.31 -28.43 7.30
N LYS A 110 21.63 -28.17 7.32
CA LYS A 110 22.48 -28.20 6.13
C LYS A 110 22.42 -29.58 5.49
N LYS A 111 21.60 -29.71 4.43
CA LYS A 111 21.47 -30.96 3.67
C LYS A 111 22.83 -31.28 3.05
N LYS A 112 23.55 -32.26 3.62
CA LYS A 112 24.80 -32.77 3.06
C LYS A 112 24.56 -33.18 1.61
N ALA A 113 25.42 -32.71 0.71
CA ALA A 113 25.47 -33.23 -0.65
C ALA A 113 25.88 -34.71 -0.59
N ALA A 114 24.96 -35.61 -0.92
CA ALA A 114 25.24 -37.00 -1.20
C ALA A 114 25.06 -37.23 -2.70
N ALA A 115 26.15 -37.51 -3.39
CA ALA A 115 26.13 -37.74 -4.83
C ALA A 115 25.38 -39.04 -5.17
N LYS A 116 24.55 -39.00 -6.21
CA LYS A 116 24.22 -40.19 -7.01
C LYS A 116 24.28 -39.83 -8.49
N LYS A 117 24.97 -40.69 -9.25
CA LYS A 117 25.12 -40.60 -10.70
C LYS A 117 23.76 -40.69 -11.39
N GLU A 118 23.60 -40.01 -12.52
CA GLU A 118 22.78 -40.54 -13.61
C GLU A 118 23.15 -39.94 -14.98
N ALA A 119 23.31 -40.82 -15.97
CA ALA A 119 23.39 -40.53 -17.40
C ALA A 119 23.24 -41.88 -18.16
N PRO A 120 22.69 -41.92 -19.38
CA PRO A 120 21.83 -40.93 -20.05
C PRO A 120 20.54 -41.53 -20.68
N ALA A 121 19.68 -40.63 -21.16
CA ALA A 121 18.77 -40.79 -22.31
C ALA A 121 17.82 -42.01 -22.42
N ASN A 122 16.51 -41.72 -22.43
CA ASN A 122 15.68 -42.12 -23.56
C ASN A 122 14.56 -41.08 -23.84
N LYS A 123 14.18 -40.89 -25.12
CA LYS A 123 13.23 -39.85 -25.57
C LYS A 123 12.24 -40.43 -26.58
N ALA A 124 10.95 -40.13 -26.37
CA ALA A 124 9.84 -40.28 -27.34
C ALA A 124 9.42 -41.74 -27.66
N PRO A 125 8.19 -42.03 -28.20
CA PRO A 125 7.33 -41.11 -28.97
C PRO A 125 5.80 -41.09 -28.71
N ALA A 126 5.26 -39.86 -28.72
CA ALA A 126 4.15 -39.32 -29.55
C ALA A 126 2.71 -39.91 -29.57
N LYS A 127 1.76 -39.01 -29.94
CA LYS A 127 0.32 -39.20 -30.30
C LYS A 127 -0.60 -39.53 -29.10
N LYS A 128 -1.92 -39.24 -29.05
CA LYS A 128 -2.96 -38.53 -29.85
C LYS A 128 -4.11 -38.19 -28.84
N ALA A 129 -5.12 -37.33 -29.05
CA ALA A 129 -5.35 -36.08 -29.81
C ALA A 129 -6.84 -35.63 -29.61
N ALA A 130 -7.20 -34.40 -30.04
CA ALA A 130 -8.58 -33.89 -30.19
C ALA A 130 -9.41 -33.61 -28.90
N ALA A 131 -10.51 -32.83 -28.89
CA ALA A 131 -10.93 -31.64 -29.66
C ALA A 131 -12.28 -31.08 -29.13
N LYS A 132 -12.55 -29.77 -29.32
CA LYS A 132 -13.86 -29.06 -29.13
C LYS A 132 -14.35 -28.97 -27.65
N LYS A 133 -15.19 -28.02 -27.22
CA LYS A 133 -16.11 -27.09 -27.91
C LYS A 133 -16.00 -25.63 -27.39
N ALA A 134 -16.53 -24.70 -28.20
CA ALA A 134 -16.78 -23.30 -27.88
C ALA A 134 -18.06 -23.11 -27.00
N PRO A 135 -18.34 -21.89 -26.49
CA PRO A 135 -19.17 -21.68 -25.29
C PRO A 135 -20.69 -21.58 -25.58
N ALA A 136 -21.49 -21.62 -24.51
CA ALA A 136 -22.95 -21.46 -24.58
C ALA A 136 -23.49 -20.51 -23.49
N LYS A 137 -24.60 -19.84 -23.85
CA LYS A 137 -25.53 -19.05 -23.03
C LYS A 137 -25.15 -17.61 -22.64
N LYS A 138 -25.69 -16.68 -23.44
CA LYS A 138 -26.26 -15.42 -22.94
C LYS A 138 -27.60 -15.74 -22.26
N ASP A 139 -27.86 -15.11 -21.12
CA ASP A 139 -29.14 -14.76 -20.47
C ASP A 139 -28.74 -14.00 -19.17
N ALA A 140 -29.38 -12.95 -18.65
CA ALA A 140 -30.52 -12.14 -19.07
C ALA A 140 -30.43 -10.70 -18.51
N LYS A 141 -31.32 -9.81 -18.96
CA LYS A 141 -31.62 -8.43 -18.46
C LYS A 141 -32.93 -8.53 -17.63
N PRO A 142 -33.19 -7.83 -16.49
CA PRO A 142 -33.27 -6.35 -16.31
C PRO A 142 -32.61 -5.84 -15.00
N ALA A 143 -32.53 -4.54 -14.64
CA ALA A 143 -33.43 -3.40 -14.80
C ALA A 143 -32.65 -2.06 -14.82
N ALA A 144 -32.96 -1.09 -15.69
CA ALA A 144 -33.92 0.00 -15.48
C ALA A 144 -33.62 0.95 -14.29
N LYS A 145 -32.73 1.92 -14.55
CA LYS A 145 -32.87 3.37 -14.29
C LYS A 145 -33.90 3.82 -13.25
N LYS A 146 -33.41 4.49 -12.19
CA LYS A 146 -33.98 5.77 -11.72
C LYS A 146 -32.89 6.67 -11.15
N ALA A 147 -32.86 7.93 -11.62
CA ALA A 147 -32.01 9.00 -11.13
C ALA A 147 -32.90 10.24 -10.82
N PRO A 148 -32.37 11.41 -10.44
CA PRO A 148 -32.11 11.75 -9.04
C PRO A 148 -33.02 12.88 -8.52
N ALA A 149 -33.29 12.92 -7.22
CA ALA A 149 -34.05 14.00 -6.60
C ALA A 149 -33.16 15.21 -6.25
N LYS A 150 -33.18 16.22 -7.12
CA LYS A 150 -32.52 17.53 -6.90
C LYS A 150 -33.58 18.51 -6.36
N LYS A 151 -33.37 19.12 -5.18
CA LYS A 151 -34.21 20.23 -4.70
C LYS A 151 -33.42 21.54 -4.70
N ALA A 152 -33.72 22.40 -5.66
CA ALA A 152 -33.46 23.84 -5.59
C ALA A 152 -34.69 24.52 -4.92
N ALA A 153 -34.72 25.82 -4.58
CA ALA A 153 -33.79 26.92 -4.77
C ALA A 153 -34.08 28.02 -3.73
N ALA A 154 -33.17 28.97 -3.53
CA ALA A 154 -33.52 30.35 -3.21
C ALA A 154 -32.44 31.30 -3.79
N LYS A 155 -32.84 32.25 -4.64
CA LYS A 155 -31.94 33.22 -5.29
C LYS A 155 -31.88 34.52 -4.46
N LYS A 156 -30.73 35.20 -4.47
CA LYS A 156 -30.70 36.68 -4.61
C LYS A 156 -29.37 37.19 -5.15
N ALA A 157 -29.49 38.09 -6.14
CA ALA A 157 -28.49 38.95 -6.77
C ALA A 157 -29.29 40.05 -7.51
N PRO A 158 -28.70 41.11 -8.12
CA PRO A 158 -27.29 41.57 -8.10
C PRO A 158 -27.13 43.07 -7.76
N ALA A 159 -25.89 43.58 -7.72
CA ALA A 159 -25.61 45.01 -7.90
C ALA A 159 -24.29 45.25 -8.68
N LYS A 160 -24.35 46.20 -9.63
CA LYS A 160 -23.25 46.77 -10.45
C LYS A 160 -22.53 47.90 -9.65
N LYS A 161 -21.39 48.53 -9.98
CA LYS A 161 -20.42 48.56 -11.12
C LYS A 161 -19.06 49.14 -10.57
N PRO A 162 -17.96 49.31 -11.37
CA PRO A 162 -16.59 49.57 -10.86
C PRO A 162 -16.05 51.02 -10.99
N ALA A 163 -14.93 51.28 -10.30
CA ALA A 163 -13.85 52.25 -10.62
C ALA A 163 -12.58 51.78 -9.87
N ALA A 164 -11.41 51.50 -10.47
CA ALA A 164 -10.48 52.33 -11.26
C ALA A 164 -9.42 53.08 -10.41
N ASN A 165 -8.14 52.90 -10.81
CA ASN A 165 -7.01 53.82 -10.66
C ASN A 165 -6.22 53.88 -9.32
N LYS A 166 -5.06 53.21 -9.23
CA LYS A 166 -3.73 53.86 -9.33
C LYS A 166 -2.56 52.86 -9.19
N ALA A 167 -1.63 52.94 -10.14
CA ALA A 167 -0.22 52.60 -9.94
C ALA A 167 0.60 53.91 -9.89
N PRO A 168 1.63 53.99 -9.05
CA PRO A 168 2.98 54.30 -9.54
C PRO A 168 4.07 53.52 -8.76
N ALA A 169 5.35 53.47 -9.11
CA ALA A 169 6.09 54.06 -10.24
C ALA A 169 7.29 53.16 -10.60
N LYS A 170 7.80 53.29 -11.83
CA LYS A 170 9.15 52.82 -12.19
C LYS A 170 10.21 53.69 -11.51
N LYS A 171 11.33 53.09 -11.09
CA LYS A 171 12.62 53.80 -11.07
C LYS A 171 13.73 52.89 -11.60
N ALA A 172 14.08 53.09 -12.86
CA ALA A 172 15.23 52.46 -13.52
C ALA A 172 15.99 53.55 -14.28
N ALA A 173 17.11 54.00 -13.71
CA ALA A 173 18.13 54.91 -14.26
C ALA A 173 19.21 55.07 -13.17
N ALA A 174 20.52 55.06 -13.44
CA ALA A 174 21.22 54.85 -14.71
C ALA A 174 22.65 54.33 -14.44
N LYS A 175 23.33 53.83 -15.49
CA LYS A 175 24.80 53.76 -15.52
C LYS A 175 25.38 55.18 -15.52
N LYS A 176 26.35 55.44 -14.66
CA LYS A 176 27.71 55.83 -15.05
C LYS A 176 28.67 55.63 -13.88
#